data_AF-A0A5S9R5H1-F1
#
_entry.id   AF-A0A5S9R5H1-F1
#
_cell.length_a   1.000
_cell.length_b   1.000
_cell.length_c   1.000
_cell.angle_alpha   90.00
_cell.angle_beta   90.00
_cell.angle_gamma   90.00
#
_symmetry.space_group_name_H-M   'P 1'
#
loop_
_entity.id
_entity.type
_entity.pdbx_description
1 polymer ?
#
loop_
_entity_poly.entity_id
_entity_poly.type
_entity_poly.pdbx_seq_one_letter_code
_entity_poly.pdbx_strand_id
1 'polypeptide(L)'
;MGWTDGFGLINSGIDTGKALVASIKKLTGAVDQEMRNDLNLKIGDLIDTMQRMRDEFALLRDRFADLERENAQLREFEIDRENYVLEAIGPHSTAYVRKTAGASNEAHPHLCAHCFDRKEKSILQFEKHDARTDVLKCHACGSTVHISADRGPSVLSAPGRPRAIW
;
A
#
# COMPACT_ATOMS: atom_id res chain seq x y z
N MET A 1 3.69 24.60 1.01
CA MET A 1 2.52 23.95 0.38
C MET A 1 1.58 23.60 1.53
N GLY A 2 0.65 24.44 1.97
CA GLY A 2 -0.47 25.06 1.25
C GLY A 2 -1.75 24.65 1.99
N TRP A 3 -1.85 24.99 3.29
CA TRP A 3 -2.99 24.65 4.19
C TRP A 3 -4.01 25.79 4.31
N THR A 4 -3.79 26.91 3.63
CA THR A 4 -4.58 28.14 3.73
C THR A 4 -5.77 28.22 2.78
N ASP A 5 -5.84 27.31 1.80
CA ASP A 5 -6.74 27.51 0.65
C ASP A 5 -8.15 26.97 0.90
N GLY A 6 -8.32 26.02 1.83
CA GLY A 6 -9.62 25.44 2.19
C GLY A 6 -10.52 26.35 3.04
N PHE A 7 -9.95 27.25 3.84
CA PHE A 7 -10.73 28.17 4.67
C PHE A 7 -11.28 29.38 3.88
N GLY A 8 -10.66 29.73 2.76
CA GLY A 8 -11.12 30.82 1.89
C GLY A 8 -12.46 30.51 1.21
N LEU A 9 -12.65 29.27 0.77
CA LEU A 9 -13.87 28.81 0.10
C LEU A 9 -15.09 28.81 1.02
N ILE A 10 -14.93 28.40 2.28
CA ILE A 10 -16.03 28.34 3.25
C ILE A 10 -16.52 29.75 3.62
N ASN A 11 -15.60 30.69 3.84
CA ASN A 11 -15.97 32.08 4.10
C ASN A 11 -16.64 32.73 2.88
N SER A 12 -16.16 32.44 1.66
CA SER A 12 -16.79 32.93 0.44
C SER A 12 -18.22 32.38 0.22
N GLY A 13 -18.49 31.14 0.63
CA GLY A 13 -19.81 30.51 0.56
C GLY A 13 -20.84 31.12 1.52
N ILE A 14 -20.39 31.52 2.71
CA ILE A 14 -21.25 32.19 3.70
C ILE A 14 -21.59 33.62 3.25
N ASP A 15 -20.64 34.33 2.64
CA ASP A 15 -20.84 35.69 2.16
C ASP A 15 -21.73 35.74 0.90
N THR A 16 -21.57 34.78 -0.02
CA THR A 16 -22.51 34.60 -1.15
C THR A 16 -23.92 34.22 -0.69
N GLY A 17 -24.05 33.36 0.33
CA GLY A 17 -25.34 33.01 0.92
C GLY A 17 -26.07 34.22 1.52
N LYS A 18 -25.36 35.08 2.26
CA LYS A 18 -25.92 36.33 2.81
C LYS A 18 -26.32 37.32 1.73
N ALA A 19 -25.49 37.46 0.69
CA ALA A 19 -25.79 38.33 -0.46
C ALA A 19 -27.04 37.84 -1.21
N LEU A 20 -27.21 36.52 -1.38
CA LEU A 20 -28.38 35.93 -2.01
C LEU A 20 -29.66 36.19 -1.19
N VAL A 21 -29.62 35.99 0.13
CA VAL A 21 -30.76 36.26 1.04
C VAL A 21 -31.15 37.74 1.04
N ALA A 22 -30.17 38.64 0.99
CA ALA A 22 -30.42 40.09 0.86
C ALA A 22 -31.04 40.45 -0.50
N SER A 23 -30.65 39.76 -1.57
CA SER A 23 -31.21 39.91 -2.91
C SER A 23 -32.68 39.44 -2.96
N ILE A 24 -32.97 38.28 -2.33
CA ILE A 24 -34.34 37.72 -2.21
C ILE A 24 -35.26 38.63 -1.39
N LYS A 25 -34.75 39.27 -0.34
CA LYS A 25 -35.53 40.27 0.44
C LYS A 25 -35.87 41.53 -0.35
N LYS A 26 -35.07 41.90 -1.36
CA LYS A 26 -35.35 43.05 -2.25
C LYS A 26 -36.35 42.71 -3.37
N LEU A 27 -36.63 41.43 -3.62
CA LEU A 27 -37.49 40.93 -4.70
C LEU A 27 -39.00 41.01 -4.42
N THR A 28 -39.44 41.49 -3.26
CA THR A 28 -40.88 41.61 -2.92
C THR A 28 -41.61 42.80 -3.58
N GLY A 29 -40.91 43.64 -4.35
CA GLY A 29 -41.54 44.74 -5.10
C GLY A 29 -40.89 44.93 -6.48
N ALA A 30 -41.62 44.56 -7.54
CA ALA A 30 -41.29 44.73 -8.96
C ALA A 30 -39.99 44.08 -9.46
N VAL A 31 -40.12 43.02 -10.27
CA VAL A 31 -38.99 42.31 -10.88
C VAL A 31 -38.65 42.96 -12.23
N ASP A 32 -37.54 43.71 -12.25
CA ASP A 32 -36.98 44.32 -13.45
C ASP A 32 -36.12 43.33 -14.27
N GLN A 33 -35.93 43.57 -15.58
CA GLN A 33 -35.22 42.67 -16.50
C GLN A 33 -33.73 42.51 -16.10
N GLU A 34 -33.12 43.59 -15.59
CA GLU A 34 -31.74 43.62 -15.11
C GLU A 34 -31.54 42.68 -13.91
N MET A 35 -32.51 42.63 -12.99
CA MET A 35 -32.46 41.80 -11.80
C MET A 35 -32.61 40.30 -12.11
N ARG A 36 -33.32 39.96 -13.21
CA ARG A 36 -33.36 38.58 -13.72
C ARG A 36 -32.00 38.13 -14.26
N ASN A 37 -31.27 39.02 -14.92
CA ASN A 37 -29.94 38.72 -15.42
C ASN A 37 -28.94 38.54 -14.27
N ASP A 38 -28.97 39.41 -13.25
CA ASP A 38 -28.15 39.26 -12.03
C ASP A 38 -28.43 37.94 -11.30
N LEU A 39 -29.71 37.56 -11.17
CA LEU A 39 -30.09 36.30 -10.55
C LEU A 39 -29.59 35.09 -11.35
N ASN A 40 -29.71 35.13 -12.69
CA ASN A 40 -29.22 34.04 -13.55
C ASN A 40 -27.70 33.88 -13.45
N LEU A 41 -26.95 34.99 -13.35
CA LEU A 41 -25.50 34.95 -13.14
C LEU A 41 -25.14 34.31 -11.79
N LYS A 42 -25.80 34.73 -10.71
CA LYS A 42 -25.58 34.16 -9.37
C LYS A 42 -25.94 32.67 -9.29
N ILE A 43 -26.98 32.24 -9.99
CA ILE A 43 -27.33 30.82 -10.09
C ILE A 43 -26.25 30.06 -10.85
N GLY A 44 -25.71 30.61 -11.93
CA GLY A 44 -24.56 30.04 -12.65
C GLY A 44 -23.35 29.86 -11.75
N ASP A 45 -22.93 30.92 -11.03
CA ASP A 45 -21.81 30.87 -10.10
C ASP A 45 -22.01 29.82 -8.99
N LEU A 46 -23.24 29.70 -8.48
CA LEU A 46 -23.57 28.70 -7.46
C LEU A 46 -23.45 27.28 -8.02
N ILE A 47 -23.95 27.02 -9.24
CA ILE A 47 -23.84 25.72 -9.90
C ILE A 47 -22.36 25.37 -10.12
N ASP A 48 -21.56 26.31 -10.60
CA ASP A 48 -20.12 26.11 -10.81
C ASP A 48 -19.37 25.84 -9.49
N THR A 49 -19.80 26.49 -8.41
CA THR A 49 -19.23 26.25 -7.08
C THR A 49 -19.65 24.89 -6.52
N MET A 50 -20.91 24.48 -6.71
CA MET A 50 -21.39 23.16 -6.31
C MET A 50 -20.70 22.04 -7.09
N GLN A 51 -20.45 22.23 -8.40
CA GLN A 51 -19.70 21.28 -9.21
C GLN A 51 -18.27 21.12 -8.70
N ARG A 52 -17.56 22.23 -8.46
CA ARG A 52 -16.20 22.20 -7.89
C ARG A 52 -16.15 21.49 -6.54
N MET A 53 -17.07 21.81 -5.63
CA MET A 53 -17.16 21.12 -4.34
C MET A 53 -17.40 19.62 -4.52
N ARG A 54 -18.29 19.23 -5.44
CA ARG A 54 -18.57 17.81 -5.70
C ARG A 54 -17.33 17.07 -6.20
N ASP A 55 -16.55 17.68 -7.07
CA ASP A 55 -15.32 17.10 -7.60
C ASP A 55 -14.26 16.96 -6.51
N GLU A 56 -14.11 17.97 -5.65
CA GLU A 56 -13.22 17.91 -4.48
C GLU A 56 -13.66 16.82 -3.50
N PHE A 57 -14.97 16.72 -3.19
CA PHE A 57 -15.50 15.67 -2.32
C PHE A 57 -15.25 14.27 -2.90
N ALA A 58 -15.37 14.10 -4.21
CA ALA A 58 -15.06 12.83 -4.86
C ALA A 58 -13.58 12.45 -4.67
N LEU A 59 -12.66 13.39 -4.92
CA LEU A 59 -11.23 13.19 -4.73
C LEU A 59 -10.87 12.87 -3.26
N LEU A 60 -11.46 13.59 -2.31
CA LEU A 60 -11.25 13.35 -0.89
C LEU A 60 -11.77 11.98 -0.47
N ARG A 61 -12.95 11.59 -0.94
CA ARG A 61 -13.55 10.30 -0.65
C ARG A 61 -12.71 9.14 -1.20
N ASP A 62 -12.19 9.29 -2.42
CA ASP A 62 -11.37 8.25 -3.04
C ASP A 62 -10.04 8.09 -2.27
N ARG A 63 -9.39 9.20 -1.88
CA ARG A 63 -8.20 9.17 -1.00
C ARG A 63 -8.50 8.57 0.36
N PHE A 64 -9.66 8.86 0.94
CA PHE A 64 -10.07 8.28 2.21
C PHE A 64 -10.20 6.76 2.10
N ALA A 65 -10.81 6.26 1.02
CA ALA A 65 -10.92 4.83 0.75
C ALA A 65 -9.55 4.16 0.50
N ASP A 66 -8.61 4.84 -0.16
CA ASP A 66 -7.22 4.36 -0.29
C ASP A 66 -6.54 4.23 1.08
N LEU A 67 -6.62 5.26 1.92
CA LEU A 67 -6.02 5.28 3.26
C LEU A 67 -6.65 4.23 4.18
N GLU A 68 -7.97 4.02 4.11
CA GLU A 68 -8.63 2.95 4.87
C GLU A 68 -8.12 1.57 4.46
N ARG A 69 -7.93 1.34 3.15
CA ARG A 69 -7.35 0.09 2.65
C ARG A 69 -5.91 -0.11 3.13
N GLU A 70 -5.08 0.92 3.07
CA GLU A 70 -3.70 0.86 3.59
C GLU A 70 -3.71 0.58 5.10
N ASN A 71 -4.59 1.23 5.86
CA ASN A 71 -4.69 0.99 7.30
C ASN A 71 -5.11 -0.45 7.62
N ALA A 72 -6.06 -1.00 6.87
CA ALA A 72 -6.48 -2.40 7.01
C ALA A 72 -5.32 -3.36 6.73
N GLN A 73 -4.58 -3.16 5.64
CA GLN A 73 -3.41 -3.97 5.29
C GLN A 73 -2.31 -3.91 6.38
N LEU A 74 -2.07 -2.72 6.94
CA LEU A 74 -1.09 -2.55 8.02
C LEU A 74 -1.51 -3.29 9.30
N ARG A 75 -2.81 -3.28 9.64
CA ARG A 75 -3.33 -4.01 10.80
C ARG A 75 -3.26 -5.52 10.59
N GLU A 76 -3.61 -6.01 9.40
CA GLU A 76 -3.47 -7.43 9.06
C GLU A 76 -2.00 -7.85 9.15
N PHE A 77 -1.07 -7.02 8.66
CA PHE A 77 0.36 -7.28 8.80
C PHE A 77 0.80 -7.34 10.27
N GLU A 78 0.30 -6.45 11.13
CA GLU A 78 0.62 -6.44 12.55
C GLU A 78 0.13 -7.70 13.28
N ILE A 79 -1.09 -8.16 12.97
CA ILE A 79 -1.62 -9.44 13.48
C ILE A 79 -0.76 -10.60 12.98
N ASP A 80 -0.43 -10.61 11.70
CA ASP A 80 0.40 -11.67 11.12
C ASP A 80 1.80 -11.69 11.69
N ARG A 81 2.39 -10.53 11.99
CA ARG A 81 3.73 -10.38 12.57
C ARG A 81 3.89 -11.13 13.88
N GLU A 82 2.85 -11.22 14.69
CA GLU A 82 2.86 -12.00 15.94
C GLU A 82 3.12 -13.49 15.70
N ASN A 83 2.79 -14.00 14.52
CA ASN A 83 2.99 -15.38 14.10
C ASN A 83 4.36 -15.64 13.47
N TYR A 84 5.24 -14.62 13.36
CA TYR A 84 6.60 -14.80 12.84
C TYR A 84 7.64 -14.55 13.93
N VAL A 85 8.79 -15.21 13.78
CA VAL A 85 9.97 -15.02 14.63
C VAL A 85 11.19 -14.83 13.73
N LEU A 86 12.10 -13.95 14.16
CA LEU A 86 13.39 -13.79 13.48
C LEU A 86 14.30 -14.93 13.93
N GLU A 87 14.71 -15.78 12.99
CA GLU A 87 15.55 -16.94 13.26
C GLU A 87 16.84 -16.87 12.44
N ALA A 88 17.92 -17.40 13.00
CA ALA A 88 19.20 -17.54 12.29
C ALA A 88 19.13 -18.77 11.39
N ILE A 89 19.14 -18.56 10.07
CA ILE A 89 19.07 -19.62 9.05
C ILE A 89 20.45 -20.05 8.53
N GLY A 90 21.49 -19.30 8.87
CA GLY A 90 22.87 -19.59 8.49
C GLY A 90 23.87 -18.66 9.17
N PRO A 91 25.18 -18.82 8.87
CA PRO A 91 26.22 -17.96 9.42
C PRO A 91 25.95 -16.50 9.07
N HIS A 92 25.81 -15.65 10.10
CA HIS A 92 25.50 -14.22 9.96
C HIS A 92 24.24 -13.91 9.13
N SER A 93 23.30 -14.85 9.04
CA SER A 93 22.15 -14.79 8.16
C SER A 93 20.85 -15.03 8.95
N THR A 94 19.94 -14.05 8.92
CA THR A 94 18.65 -14.12 9.62
C THR A 94 17.48 -13.95 8.66
N ALA A 95 16.37 -14.62 8.96
CA ALA A 95 15.13 -14.52 8.21
C ALA A 95 13.93 -14.66 9.15
N TYR A 96 12.78 -14.11 8.75
CA TYR A 96 11.54 -14.36 9.46
C TYR A 96 10.95 -15.69 9.05
N VAL A 97 10.61 -16.51 10.04
CA VAL A 97 9.99 -17.82 9.88
C VAL A 97 8.70 -17.84 10.69
N ARG A 98 7.68 -18.54 10.18
CA ARG A 98 6.40 -18.68 10.88
C ARG A 98 6.60 -19.56 12.12
N LYS A 99 6.08 -19.12 13.27
CA LYS A 99 6.00 -19.93 14.49
C LYS A 99 5.13 -21.16 14.19
N THR A 100 5.73 -22.33 14.06
CA THR A 100 4.99 -23.56 13.78
C THR A 100 4.24 -24.01 15.04
N ALA A 101 2.90 -24.04 15.00
CA ALA A 101 2.06 -24.54 16.10
C ALA A 101 1.81 -26.06 16.06
N GLY A 102 2.46 -26.79 15.15
CA GLY A 102 2.30 -28.23 15.03
C GLY A 102 3.27 -28.82 14.01
N ALA A 103 3.54 -30.11 14.14
CA ALA A 103 4.45 -30.93 13.33
C ALA A 103 3.93 -31.15 11.89
N SER A 104 3.55 -30.08 11.19
CA SER A 104 3.38 -30.12 9.74
C SER A 104 4.78 -30.19 9.13
N ASN A 105 5.06 -31.26 8.39
CA ASN A 105 6.31 -31.49 7.69
C ASN A 105 6.46 -30.63 6.42
N GLU A 106 5.69 -29.54 6.30
CA GLU A 106 5.75 -28.61 5.18
C GLU A 106 6.92 -27.63 5.36
N ALA A 107 7.72 -27.51 4.30
CA ALA A 107 8.80 -26.53 4.25
C ALA A 107 8.21 -25.11 4.30
N HIS A 108 8.45 -24.41 5.40
CA HIS A 108 7.97 -23.03 5.56
C HIS A 108 8.89 -22.08 4.78
N PRO A 109 8.36 -21.18 3.94
CA PRO A 109 9.17 -20.23 3.22
C PRO A 109 9.83 -19.22 4.17
N HIS A 110 11.11 -18.92 3.93
CA HIS A 110 11.84 -17.89 4.66
C HIS A 110 11.49 -16.49 4.11
N LEU A 111 11.15 -15.56 5.00
CA LEU A 111 10.89 -14.17 4.64
C LEU A 111 12.12 -13.30 4.87
N CYS A 112 12.34 -12.34 3.97
CA CYS A 112 13.41 -11.36 4.07
C CYS A 112 13.22 -10.48 5.30
N ALA A 113 14.22 -10.44 6.19
CA ALA A 113 14.21 -9.58 7.38
C ALA A 113 13.99 -8.10 7.04
N HIS A 114 14.70 -7.60 6.02
CA HIS A 114 14.64 -6.19 5.64
C HIS A 114 13.26 -5.77 5.09
N CYS A 115 12.65 -6.59 4.24
CA CYS A 115 11.29 -6.30 3.74
C CYS A 115 10.26 -6.40 4.87
N PHE A 116 10.41 -7.40 5.74
CA PHE A 116 9.48 -7.63 6.83
C PHE A 116 9.48 -6.47 7.84
N ASP A 117 10.64 -5.90 8.15
CA ASP A 117 10.76 -4.69 9.00
C ASP A 117 10.10 -3.47 8.36
N ARG A 118 10.01 -3.43 7.02
CA ARG A 118 9.30 -2.41 6.24
C ARG A 118 7.80 -2.69 6.09
N LYS A 119 7.26 -3.63 6.86
CA LYS A 119 5.86 -4.10 6.79
C LYS A 119 5.49 -4.72 5.44
N GLU A 120 6.46 -5.35 4.76
CA GLU A 120 6.27 -6.01 3.47
C GLU A 120 6.73 -7.47 3.54
N LYS A 121 5.89 -8.41 3.10
CA LYS A 121 6.27 -9.82 3.04
C LYS A 121 6.95 -10.12 1.71
N SER A 122 8.24 -10.41 1.74
CA SER A 122 8.97 -10.89 0.57
C SER A 122 9.66 -12.21 0.87
N ILE A 123 9.46 -13.19 0.01
CA ILE A 123 10.01 -14.54 0.15
C ILE A 123 11.44 -14.53 -0.40
N LEU A 124 12.37 -15.09 0.38
CA LEU A 124 13.73 -15.36 -0.06
C LEU A 124 13.70 -16.54 -1.04
N GLN A 125 14.11 -16.30 -2.28
CA GLN A 125 14.15 -17.30 -3.34
C GLN A 125 15.58 -17.77 -3.58
N PHE A 126 15.75 -19.03 -3.95
CA PHE A 126 17.05 -19.57 -4.30
C PHE A 126 17.61 -18.89 -5.57
N GLU A 127 18.85 -18.38 -5.50
CA GLU A 127 19.54 -17.78 -6.64
C GLU A 127 20.61 -18.72 -7.19
N LYS A 128 21.50 -19.23 -6.32
CA LYS A 128 22.62 -20.06 -6.73
C LYS A 128 23.18 -20.90 -5.59
N HIS A 129 23.87 -21.97 -5.98
CA HIS A 129 24.72 -22.75 -5.08
C HIS A 129 26.13 -22.15 -5.08
N ASP A 130 26.66 -21.90 -3.89
CA ASP A 130 28.08 -21.65 -3.64
C ASP A 130 28.67 -22.86 -2.89
N ALA A 131 29.98 -23.07 -2.95
CA ALA A 131 30.67 -24.32 -2.62
C ALA A 131 30.10 -25.10 -1.41
N ARG A 132 29.77 -24.39 -0.31
CA ARG A 132 29.18 -24.97 0.92
C ARG A 132 27.88 -24.30 1.36
N THR A 133 27.38 -23.33 0.59
CA THR A 133 26.24 -22.51 0.99
C THR A 133 25.28 -22.30 -0.17
N ASP A 134 24.00 -22.23 0.15
CA ASP A 134 22.97 -21.87 -0.80
C ASP A 134 22.67 -20.39 -0.62
N VAL A 135 22.70 -19.65 -1.73
CA VAL A 135 22.44 -18.21 -1.75
C VAL A 135 20.98 -18.00 -2.05
N LEU A 136 20.26 -17.43 -1.09
CA LEU A 136 18.91 -16.93 -1.27
C LEU A 136 18.92 -15.44 -1.54
N LYS A 137 18.00 -14.96 -2.37
CA LYS A 137 17.84 -13.56 -2.74
C LYS A 137 16.40 -13.10 -2.56
N CYS A 138 16.26 -11.89 -2.04
CA CYS A 138 14.99 -11.18 -2.03
C CYS A 138 14.84 -10.39 -3.34
N HIS A 139 13.76 -10.60 -4.07
CA HIS A 139 13.50 -9.85 -5.31
C HIS A 139 12.96 -8.44 -5.07
N ALA A 140 12.41 -8.16 -3.89
CA ALA A 140 11.87 -6.83 -3.57
C ALA A 140 12.99 -5.83 -3.21
N CYS A 141 13.92 -6.20 -2.33
CA CYS A 141 14.99 -5.30 -1.88
C CYS A 141 16.39 -5.67 -2.39
N GLY A 142 16.56 -6.83 -3.02
CA GLY A 142 17.86 -7.30 -3.51
C GLY A 142 18.78 -7.91 -2.45
N SER A 143 18.35 -8.02 -1.19
CA SER A 143 19.18 -8.61 -0.12
C SER A 143 19.50 -10.07 -0.41
N THR A 144 20.73 -10.49 -0.13
CA THR A 144 21.19 -11.87 -0.25
C THR A 144 21.46 -12.49 1.12
N VAL A 145 21.09 -13.75 1.29
CA VAL A 145 21.21 -14.49 2.54
C VAL A 145 21.87 -15.85 2.25
N HIS A 146 22.80 -16.26 3.10
CA HIS A 146 23.54 -17.50 2.91
C HIS A 146 23.06 -18.56 3.90
N ILE A 147 22.63 -19.70 3.39
CA ILE A 147 22.24 -20.86 4.19
C ILE A 147 23.32 -21.93 4.05
N SER A 148 23.67 -22.59 5.15
CA SER A 148 24.56 -23.75 5.09
C SER A 148 23.87 -24.84 4.30
N ALA A 149 24.47 -25.24 3.18
CA ALA A 149 23.94 -26.34 2.39
C ALA A 149 24.22 -27.62 3.18
N ASP A 150 23.24 -28.08 3.98
CA ASP A 150 23.34 -29.34 4.72
C ASP A 150 23.11 -30.50 3.75
N ARG A 151 23.98 -30.56 2.74
CA ARG A 151 24.10 -31.70 1.83
C ARG A 151 24.82 -32.75 2.64
N GLY A 152 24.05 -33.57 3.36
CA GLY A 152 24.55 -34.89 3.75
C GLY A 152 25.28 -35.51 2.55
N PRO A 153 26.41 -36.21 2.75
CA PRO A 153 27.24 -36.69 1.64
C PRO A 153 26.34 -37.41 0.66
N SER A 154 26.20 -36.85 -0.54
CA SER A 154 25.37 -37.43 -1.58
C SER A 154 25.97 -38.80 -1.91
N VAL A 155 25.39 -39.87 -1.36
CA VAL A 155 25.72 -41.26 -1.67
C VAL A 155 25.15 -41.54 -3.06
N LEU A 156 25.77 -40.96 -4.08
CA LEU A 156 25.58 -41.31 -5.48
C LEU A 156 26.90 -41.90 -5.99
N SER A 157 27.28 -43.03 -5.39
CA SER A 157 28.11 -44.01 -6.08
C SER A 157 27.28 -44.59 -7.22
N ALA A 158 27.40 -44.00 -8.41
CA ALA A 158 26.91 -44.60 -9.63
C ALA A 158 27.65 -45.93 -9.85
N PRO A 159 26.98 -47.08 -10.00
CA PRO A 159 27.67 -48.29 -10.44
C PRO A 159 28.17 -48.06 -11.87
N GLY A 160 29.49 -48.20 -12.04
CA GLY A 160 30.15 -48.05 -13.33
C GLY A 160 29.52 -48.94 -14.39
N ARG A 161 29.16 -48.35 -15.54
CA ARG A 161 28.80 -49.13 -16.72
C ARG A 161 30.03 -49.92 -17.18
N PRO A 162 29.95 -51.25 -17.36
CA PRO A 162 31.05 -52.00 -17.95
C PRO A 162 31.28 -51.53 -19.39
N ARG A 163 32.56 -51.25 -19.66
CA ARG A 163 33.08 -50.88 -20.99
C ARG A 163 32.90 -52.10 -21.89
N ALA A 164 32.04 -52.00 -22.91
CA ALA A 164 31.98 -53.01 -23.96
C ALA A 164 33.33 -53.01 -24.69
N ILE A 165 33.99 -54.17 -24.65
CA ILE A 165 35.17 -54.48 -25.46
C ILE A 165 34.62 -55.02 -26.78
N TRP A 166 35.18 -54.50 -27.87
CA TRP A 166 34.87 -54.70 -29.28
C TRP A 166 34.47 -56.12 -29.70
#